data_AF-A0A1V6UP75-F1
#
_entry.id   AF-A0A1V6UP75-F1
#
_cell.length_a   1.000
_cell.length_b   1.000
_cell.length_c   1.000
_cell.angle_alpha   90.00
_cell.angle_beta   90.00
_cell.angle_gamma   90.00
#
_symmetry.space_group_name_H-M   'P 1'
#
loop_
_entity.id
_entity.type
_entity.pdbx_description
1 polymer ?
#
loop_
_entity_poly.entity_id
_entity_poly.type
_entity_poly.pdbx_seq_one_letter_code
_entity_poly.pdbx_strand_id
1 'polypeptide(L)'
;MPTKNPTPSDFPSDLTVTVTPAPPSPSQSTSPAPNILLLLHGLGDTAASFTKFAEAIRLPETTIVTVQGTAPLPFDLGGSHWGDDVSFDSATGALDMDAGLTRSTKKLVSEVVRGTLVQKCGYALREIMVLGFGQGGMAALAIARELGLRGNSNLGSGEVGTLSGVISIGAPYPLSGSRVGDKNRTPVLLVAGRDSVAVSDEAVRRTKQVFEFVENMAYNLSIEVFGPGDSPTHRSHWGFMINKPGNLEFGDLLQVEVIDADRLWYGFAPRYATKIIDKAAVGMCKIADLTSQQRHDAIKVIEKEPAPRDSIGRCQDWTFDALLSLEIEELVPPGTSEFWKGMIGRPAREVAAACGTKWTAF
;
A
#
# COMPACT_ATOMS: atom_id res chain seq x y z
N MET A 1 -9.42 6.41 -28.58
CA MET A 1 -10.67 5.67 -28.37
C MET A 1 -10.44 4.29 -28.95
N PRO A 2 -10.62 3.23 -28.14
CA PRO A 2 -10.39 1.86 -28.58
C PRO A 2 -11.27 1.50 -29.77
N THR A 3 -10.71 0.73 -30.70
CA THR A 3 -11.40 0.30 -31.93
C THR A 3 -12.10 -1.04 -31.76
N LYS A 4 -11.63 -1.87 -30.82
CA LYS A 4 -12.24 -3.15 -30.45
C LYS A 4 -11.87 -3.57 -29.03
N ASN A 5 -12.68 -4.42 -28.42
CA ASN A 5 -12.27 -5.14 -27.20
C ASN A 5 -11.18 -6.16 -27.57
N PRO A 6 -10.14 -6.34 -26.74
CA PRO A 6 -9.16 -7.39 -26.96
C PRO A 6 -9.81 -8.77 -26.83
N THR A 7 -9.34 -9.73 -27.63
CA THR A 7 -9.63 -11.16 -27.44
C THR A 7 -8.34 -11.94 -27.27
N PRO A 8 -8.37 -13.17 -26.70
CA PRO A 8 -7.15 -13.99 -26.57
C PRO A 8 -6.39 -14.19 -27.88
N SER A 9 -7.10 -14.27 -29.02
CA SER A 9 -6.48 -14.44 -30.35
C SER A 9 -5.72 -13.21 -30.85
N ASP A 10 -5.89 -12.05 -30.23
CA ASP A 10 -5.15 -10.83 -30.58
C ASP A 10 -3.72 -10.84 -30.03
N PHE A 11 -3.43 -11.69 -29.05
CA PHE A 11 -2.13 -11.82 -28.40
C PHE A 11 -1.26 -12.87 -29.10
N PRO A 12 0.08 -12.81 -28.95
CA PRO A 12 0.99 -13.85 -29.42
C PRO A 12 0.58 -15.25 -28.93
N SER A 13 0.64 -16.25 -29.81
CA SER A 13 0.19 -17.61 -29.52
C SER A 13 1.04 -18.34 -28.48
N ASP A 14 2.25 -17.86 -28.22
CA ASP A 14 3.16 -18.38 -27.20
C ASP A 14 2.97 -17.71 -25.83
N LEU A 15 1.99 -16.80 -25.69
CA LEU A 15 1.54 -16.25 -24.42
C LEU A 15 0.19 -16.86 -24.02
N THR A 16 0.11 -17.31 -22.76
CA THR A 16 -1.18 -17.67 -22.16
C THR A 16 -1.82 -16.41 -21.59
N VAL A 17 -2.96 -16.01 -22.17
CA VAL A 17 -3.70 -14.80 -21.80
C VAL A 17 -5.17 -15.12 -21.61
N THR A 18 -5.77 -14.58 -20.56
CA THR A 18 -7.23 -14.58 -20.38
C THR A 18 -7.77 -13.16 -20.50
N VAL A 19 -8.96 -13.00 -21.08
CA VAL A 19 -9.64 -11.72 -21.18
C VAL A 19 -10.99 -11.83 -20.48
N THR A 20 -11.16 -11.06 -19.42
CA THR A 20 -12.41 -10.94 -18.67
C THR A 20 -13.12 -9.65 -19.13
N PRO A 21 -14.28 -9.73 -19.79
CA PRO A 21 -14.97 -8.56 -20.30
C PRO A 21 -15.56 -7.71 -19.16
N ALA A 22 -15.75 -6.42 -19.42
CA ALA A 22 -16.50 -5.54 -18.54
C ALA A 22 -17.93 -6.07 -18.31
N PRO A 23 -18.53 -5.87 -17.12
CA PRO A 23 -19.92 -6.22 -16.86
C PRO A 23 -20.87 -5.52 -17.86
N PRO A 24 -21.93 -6.20 -18.32
CA PRO A 24 -22.87 -5.60 -19.27
C PRO A 24 -23.57 -4.39 -18.64
N SER A 25 -23.58 -3.27 -19.35
CA SER A 25 -24.34 -2.08 -18.96
C SER A 25 -25.75 -2.05 -19.57
N PRO A 26 -26.76 -1.48 -18.89
CA PRO A 26 -28.15 -1.42 -19.37
C PRO A 26 -28.29 -0.69 -20.71
N SER A 27 -27.45 0.32 -20.95
CA SER A 27 -27.24 0.92 -22.26
C SER A 27 -26.24 0.06 -23.03
N GLN A 28 -26.72 -1.00 -23.69
CA GLN A 28 -25.88 -1.84 -24.55
C GLN A 28 -25.34 -1.03 -25.73
N SER A 29 -24.21 -0.36 -25.52
CA SER A 29 -23.39 0.12 -26.61
C SER A 29 -22.48 -1.02 -27.05
N THR A 30 -22.40 -1.28 -28.36
CA THR A 30 -21.42 -2.22 -28.95
C THR A 30 -19.98 -1.72 -28.86
N SER A 31 -19.75 -0.61 -28.16
CA SER A 31 -18.46 0.05 -28.01
C SER A 31 -17.51 -0.80 -27.19
N PRO A 32 -16.21 -0.78 -27.49
CA PRO A 32 -15.21 -1.37 -26.62
C PRO A 32 -15.20 -0.70 -25.25
N ALA A 33 -14.88 -1.46 -24.21
CA ALA A 33 -14.66 -0.91 -22.89
C ALA A 33 -13.51 0.12 -22.97
N PRO A 34 -13.69 1.33 -22.40
CA PRO A 34 -12.69 2.40 -22.53
C PRO A 34 -11.40 2.12 -21.76
N ASN A 35 -11.41 1.24 -20.76
CA ASN A 35 -10.26 0.98 -19.90
C ASN A 35 -9.78 -0.47 -19.97
N ILE A 36 -8.47 -0.65 -19.79
CA ILE A 36 -7.83 -1.96 -19.57
C ILE A 36 -7.24 -2.02 -18.16
N LEU A 37 -7.46 -3.13 -17.48
CA LEU A 37 -6.66 -3.56 -16.34
C LEU A 37 -5.81 -4.77 -16.74
N LEU A 38 -4.49 -4.61 -16.78
CA LEU A 38 -3.54 -5.70 -17.02
C LEU A 38 -3.11 -6.31 -15.69
N LEU A 39 -3.33 -7.62 -15.52
CA LEU A 39 -3.04 -8.36 -14.31
C LEU A 39 -1.80 -9.26 -14.48
N LEU A 40 -0.86 -9.13 -13.54
CA LEU A 40 0.39 -9.88 -13.50
C LEU A 40 0.55 -10.61 -12.15
N HIS A 41 0.53 -11.94 -12.19
CA HIS A 41 0.58 -12.77 -10.98
C HIS A 41 1.98 -12.84 -10.34
N GLY A 42 2.05 -13.35 -9.12
CA GLY A 42 3.31 -13.54 -8.39
C GLY A 42 4.15 -14.72 -8.87
N LEU A 43 5.39 -14.77 -8.40
CA LEU A 43 6.32 -15.87 -8.62
C LEU A 43 5.71 -17.21 -8.18
N GLY A 44 5.68 -18.18 -9.10
CA GLY A 44 5.16 -19.54 -8.84
C GLY A 44 3.64 -19.68 -8.92
N ASP A 45 2.92 -18.62 -9.26
CA ASP A 45 1.47 -18.66 -9.48
C ASP A 45 1.12 -18.87 -10.97
N THR A 46 -0.16 -18.75 -11.32
CA THR A 46 -0.70 -18.86 -12.66
C THR A 46 -1.75 -17.79 -12.95
N ALA A 47 -1.96 -17.52 -14.24
CA ALA A 47 -3.04 -16.68 -14.74
C ALA A 47 -4.42 -17.21 -14.33
N ALA A 48 -4.59 -18.51 -14.09
CA ALA A 48 -5.86 -19.08 -13.65
C ALA A 48 -6.30 -18.52 -12.28
N SER A 49 -5.38 -18.40 -11.33
CA SER A 49 -5.66 -17.79 -10.01
C SER A 49 -6.09 -16.33 -10.15
N PHE A 50 -5.37 -15.56 -10.97
CA PHE A 50 -5.64 -14.13 -11.17
C PHE A 50 -6.88 -13.87 -12.04
N THR A 51 -7.27 -14.82 -12.91
CA THR A 51 -8.53 -14.73 -13.66
C THR A 51 -9.73 -14.77 -12.71
N LYS A 52 -9.70 -15.61 -11.67
CA LYS A 52 -10.75 -15.61 -10.65
C LYS A 52 -10.85 -14.26 -9.91
N PHE A 53 -9.71 -13.62 -9.66
CA PHE A 53 -9.68 -12.27 -9.09
C PHE A 53 -10.28 -11.24 -10.06
N ALA A 54 -9.96 -11.31 -11.35
CA ALA A 54 -10.55 -10.47 -12.39
C ALA A 54 -12.09 -10.60 -12.46
N GLU A 55 -12.59 -11.84 -12.39
CA GLU A 55 -14.03 -12.12 -12.38
C GLU A 55 -14.73 -11.59 -11.12
N ALA A 56 -14.05 -11.62 -9.97
CA ALA A 56 -14.61 -11.19 -8.70
C ALA A 56 -14.72 -9.66 -8.58
N ILE A 57 -13.72 -8.90 -9.08
CA ILE A 57 -13.66 -7.45 -8.90
C ILE A 57 -14.71 -6.69 -9.73
N ARG A 58 -15.19 -7.27 -10.85
CA ARG A 58 -16.30 -6.76 -11.70
C ARG A 58 -16.29 -5.24 -11.92
N LEU A 59 -15.19 -4.72 -12.44
CA LEU A 59 -15.03 -3.28 -12.68
C LEU A 59 -15.90 -2.81 -13.86
N PRO A 60 -16.80 -1.82 -13.69
CA PRO A 60 -17.53 -1.22 -14.79
C PRO A 60 -16.58 -0.62 -15.84
N GLU A 61 -16.99 -0.69 -17.11
CA GLU A 61 -16.28 -0.04 -18.23
C GLU A 61 -14.78 -0.42 -18.36
N THR A 62 -14.39 -1.58 -17.81
CA THR A 62 -13.00 -2.03 -17.79
C THR A 62 -12.90 -3.47 -18.24
N THR A 63 -12.16 -3.72 -19.32
CA THR A 63 -11.78 -5.07 -19.72
C THR A 63 -10.51 -5.46 -18.99
N ILE A 64 -10.48 -6.65 -18.39
CA ILE A 64 -9.34 -7.13 -17.62
C ILE A 64 -8.59 -8.18 -18.44
N VAL A 65 -7.28 -7.98 -18.61
CA VAL A 65 -6.39 -8.90 -19.33
C VAL A 65 -5.43 -9.51 -18.31
N THR A 66 -5.46 -10.84 -18.14
CA THR A 66 -4.52 -11.54 -17.25
C THR A 66 -3.49 -12.27 -18.09
N VAL A 67 -2.21 -12.08 -17.78
CA VAL A 67 -1.11 -12.69 -18.51
C VAL A 67 -0.37 -13.68 -17.60
N GLN A 68 -0.09 -14.87 -18.12
CA GLN A 68 0.75 -15.87 -17.46
C GLN A 68 2.22 -15.44 -17.50
N GLY A 69 2.97 -15.75 -16.44
CA GLY A 69 4.42 -15.62 -16.39
C GLY A 69 5.09 -16.26 -17.60
N THR A 70 6.14 -15.62 -18.12
CA THR A 70 6.75 -15.97 -19.42
C THR A 70 7.61 -17.23 -19.38
N ALA A 71 7.90 -17.77 -18.19
CA ALA A 71 8.67 -18.99 -18.02
C ALA A 71 8.05 -19.89 -16.92
N PRO A 72 8.04 -21.22 -17.09
CA PRO A 72 7.63 -22.14 -16.02
C PRO A 72 8.69 -22.20 -14.93
N LEU A 73 8.30 -22.50 -13.69
CA LEU A 73 9.29 -22.84 -12.66
C LEU A 73 9.99 -24.18 -12.99
N PRO A 74 11.28 -24.32 -12.67
CA PRO A 74 12.05 -25.53 -12.95
C PRO A 74 11.61 -26.69 -12.04
N PHE A 75 12.10 -27.90 -12.36
CA PHE A 75 11.91 -29.12 -11.56
C PHE A 75 10.44 -29.50 -11.32
N ASP A 76 9.55 -29.16 -12.25
CA ASP A 76 8.12 -29.46 -12.18
C ASP A 76 7.44 -28.94 -10.89
N LEU A 77 7.98 -27.88 -10.29
CA LEU A 77 7.42 -27.24 -9.09
C LEU A 77 6.02 -26.65 -9.33
N GLY A 78 5.60 -26.55 -10.59
CA GLY A 78 4.33 -25.95 -10.99
C GLY A 78 4.39 -24.43 -10.96
N GLY A 79 3.50 -23.79 -11.72
CA GLY A 79 3.42 -22.34 -11.81
C GLY A 79 4.45 -21.71 -12.76
N SER A 80 4.46 -20.38 -12.78
CA SER A 80 5.32 -19.60 -13.69
C SER A 80 5.91 -18.36 -13.02
N HIS A 81 6.92 -17.80 -13.67
CA HIS A 81 7.67 -16.64 -13.20
C HIS A 81 7.97 -15.68 -14.36
N TRP A 82 8.35 -14.45 -14.00
CA TRP A 82 8.73 -13.37 -14.90
C TRP A 82 10.25 -13.18 -15.00
N GLY A 83 11.00 -13.96 -14.23
CA GLY A 83 12.45 -13.87 -14.13
C GLY A 83 13.17 -14.21 -15.44
N ASP A 84 14.35 -13.61 -15.66
CA ASP A 84 15.30 -14.02 -16.68
C ASP A 84 15.97 -15.36 -16.30
N ASP A 85 16.06 -15.64 -15.01
CA ASP A 85 16.45 -16.93 -14.47
C ASP A 85 15.66 -17.23 -13.18
N VAL A 86 16.06 -18.29 -12.48
CA VAL A 86 15.59 -18.65 -11.14
C VAL A 86 16.73 -18.36 -10.17
N SER A 87 16.58 -17.32 -9.36
CA SER A 87 17.52 -17.00 -8.28
C SER A 87 16.97 -17.44 -6.93
N PHE A 88 17.88 -17.66 -5.99
CA PHE A 88 17.57 -17.93 -4.59
C PHE A 88 18.15 -16.82 -3.73
N ASP A 89 17.35 -16.36 -2.78
CA ASP A 89 17.79 -15.42 -1.76
C ASP A 89 18.78 -16.11 -0.83
N SER A 90 20.00 -15.56 -0.73
CA SER A 90 21.08 -16.20 0.01
C SER A 90 20.89 -16.21 1.53
N ALA A 91 20.03 -15.33 2.05
CA ALA A 91 19.74 -15.24 3.49
C ALA A 91 18.67 -16.24 3.93
N THR A 92 17.66 -16.47 3.09
CA THR A 92 16.47 -17.27 3.41
C THR A 92 16.45 -18.62 2.71
N GLY A 93 17.20 -18.78 1.62
CA GLY A 93 17.15 -19.95 0.74
C GLY A 93 15.86 -20.04 -0.09
N ALA A 94 14.98 -19.05 0.00
CA ALA A 94 13.74 -18.99 -0.77
C ALA A 94 14.01 -18.53 -2.21
N LEU A 95 13.03 -18.72 -3.11
CA LEU A 95 13.09 -18.14 -4.44
C LEU A 95 13.11 -16.61 -4.35
N ASP A 96 14.04 -16.00 -5.07
CA ASP A 96 14.19 -14.55 -5.12
C ASP A 96 13.29 -13.96 -6.23
N MET A 97 12.57 -12.91 -5.87
CA MET A 97 11.65 -12.24 -6.79
C MET A 97 12.38 -11.45 -7.86
N ASP A 98 13.57 -10.93 -7.57
CA ASP A 98 14.33 -10.09 -8.51
C ASP A 98 15.39 -10.89 -9.27
N ALA A 99 14.92 -11.88 -10.03
CA ALA A 99 15.76 -12.75 -10.86
C ALA A 99 16.09 -12.16 -12.25
N GLY A 100 16.17 -10.82 -12.35
CA GLY A 100 16.19 -10.09 -13.63
C GLY A 100 14.84 -10.15 -14.36
N LEU A 101 14.39 -9.04 -14.94
CA LEU A 101 13.05 -8.95 -15.56
C LEU A 101 13.11 -8.48 -17.02
N THR A 102 14.25 -8.60 -17.66
CA THR A 102 14.52 -7.96 -18.96
C THR A 102 13.68 -8.58 -20.07
N ARG A 103 13.66 -9.92 -20.18
CA ARG A 103 12.92 -10.62 -21.25
C ARG A 103 11.42 -10.48 -21.08
N SER A 104 10.91 -10.66 -19.87
CA SER A 104 9.48 -10.52 -19.58
C SER A 104 9.01 -9.09 -19.82
N THR A 105 9.74 -8.08 -19.34
CA THR A 105 9.43 -6.67 -19.58
C THR A 105 9.43 -6.34 -21.06
N LYS A 106 10.47 -6.77 -21.80
CA LYS A 106 10.55 -6.62 -23.25
C LYS A 106 9.29 -7.16 -23.92
N LYS A 107 8.94 -8.41 -23.63
CA LYS A 107 7.79 -9.09 -24.25
C LYS A 107 6.47 -8.41 -23.91
N LEU A 108 6.25 -8.08 -22.65
CA LEU A 108 5.04 -7.38 -22.19
C LEU A 108 4.92 -5.99 -22.83
N VAL A 109 6.00 -5.22 -22.92
CA VAL A 109 5.98 -3.90 -23.55
C VAL A 109 5.74 -3.99 -25.05
N SER A 110 6.52 -4.81 -25.78
CA SER A 110 6.48 -4.83 -27.24
C SER A 110 5.26 -5.55 -27.78
N GLU A 111 4.90 -6.70 -27.22
CA GLU A 111 3.89 -7.58 -27.80
C GLU A 111 2.51 -7.40 -27.15
N VAL A 112 2.45 -7.28 -25.82
CA VAL A 112 1.16 -7.14 -25.11
C VAL A 112 0.68 -5.70 -25.17
N VAL A 113 1.42 -4.74 -24.61
CA VAL A 113 0.99 -3.35 -24.51
C VAL A 113 1.01 -2.66 -25.86
N ARG A 114 2.18 -2.53 -26.49
CA ARG A 114 2.31 -1.81 -27.77
C ARG A 114 1.67 -2.57 -28.93
N GLY A 115 2.06 -3.84 -29.10
CA GLY A 115 1.64 -4.66 -30.24
C GLY A 115 0.14 -4.98 -30.24
N THR A 116 -0.43 -5.38 -29.10
CA THR A 116 -1.83 -5.79 -29.04
C THR A 116 -2.75 -4.69 -28.53
N LEU A 117 -2.56 -4.19 -27.31
CA LEU A 117 -3.52 -3.25 -26.71
C LEU A 117 -3.53 -1.90 -27.45
N VAL A 118 -2.36 -1.33 -27.76
CA VAL A 118 -2.28 -0.06 -28.47
C VAL A 118 -2.53 -0.24 -29.97
N GLN A 119 -1.69 -1.01 -30.67
CA GLN A 119 -1.73 -1.06 -32.13
C GLN A 119 -2.94 -1.82 -32.69
N LYS A 120 -3.26 -3.02 -32.18
CA LYS A 120 -4.38 -3.82 -32.71
C LYS A 120 -5.75 -3.39 -32.15
N CYS A 121 -5.80 -2.95 -30.89
CA CYS A 121 -7.07 -2.66 -30.20
C CYS A 121 -7.34 -1.15 -30.03
N GLY A 122 -6.36 -0.28 -30.29
CA GLY A 122 -6.54 1.17 -30.34
C GLY A 122 -6.59 1.87 -28.98
N TYR A 123 -6.16 1.21 -27.90
CA TYR A 123 -6.07 1.83 -26.57
C TYR A 123 -4.92 2.83 -26.51
N ALA A 124 -5.13 3.95 -25.82
CA ALA A 124 -4.04 4.84 -25.42
C ALA A 124 -3.36 4.30 -24.16
N LEU A 125 -2.08 4.63 -23.93
CA LEU A 125 -1.38 4.20 -22.71
C LEU A 125 -2.09 4.67 -21.43
N ARG A 126 -2.66 5.89 -21.45
CA ARG A 126 -3.47 6.45 -20.35
C ARG A 126 -4.80 5.72 -20.09
N GLU A 127 -5.18 4.77 -20.93
CA GLU A 127 -6.37 3.92 -20.78
C GLU A 127 -6.01 2.54 -20.19
N ILE A 128 -4.72 2.28 -19.93
CA ILE A 128 -4.19 1.00 -19.46
C ILE A 128 -3.64 1.17 -18.04
N MET A 129 -4.24 0.46 -17.08
CA MET A 129 -3.74 0.28 -15.72
C MET A 129 -3.07 -1.09 -15.59
N VAL A 130 -2.03 -1.20 -14.77
CA VAL A 130 -1.41 -2.51 -14.47
C VAL A 130 -1.47 -2.77 -12.98
N LEU A 131 -1.94 -3.96 -12.59
CA LEU A 131 -1.88 -4.44 -11.21
C LEU A 131 -1.04 -5.71 -11.17
N GLY A 132 -0.02 -5.70 -10.33
CA GLY A 132 0.87 -6.84 -10.13
C GLY A 132 1.05 -7.22 -8.67
N PHE A 133 1.28 -8.51 -8.42
CA PHE A 133 1.59 -9.05 -7.09
C PHE A 133 3.01 -9.64 -7.07
N GLY A 134 3.79 -9.36 -6.03
CA GLY A 134 5.17 -9.84 -5.88
C GLY A 134 5.99 -9.55 -7.14
N GLN A 135 6.59 -10.60 -7.71
CA GLN A 135 7.34 -10.48 -8.96
C GLN A 135 6.53 -9.88 -10.13
N GLY A 136 5.21 -10.12 -10.22
CA GLY A 136 4.35 -9.47 -11.20
C GLY A 136 4.21 -7.96 -10.97
N GLY A 137 4.30 -7.51 -9.72
CA GLY A 137 4.38 -6.08 -9.36
C GLY A 137 5.67 -5.43 -9.83
N MET A 138 6.80 -6.13 -9.68
CA MET A 138 8.09 -5.68 -10.24
C MET A 138 8.03 -5.55 -11.76
N ALA A 139 7.45 -6.55 -12.44
CA ALA A 139 7.24 -6.52 -13.88
C ALA A 139 6.33 -5.35 -14.30
N ALA A 140 5.24 -5.09 -13.57
CA ALA A 140 4.34 -3.95 -13.82
C ALA A 140 5.08 -2.60 -13.77
N LEU A 141 5.91 -2.41 -12.74
CA LEU A 141 6.73 -1.21 -12.60
C LEU A 141 7.81 -1.12 -13.71
N ALA A 142 8.42 -2.24 -14.09
CA ALA A 142 9.38 -2.27 -15.19
C ALA A 142 8.75 -1.91 -16.55
N ILE A 143 7.54 -2.42 -16.85
CA ILE A 143 6.76 -2.06 -18.04
C ILE A 143 6.52 -0.55 -18.07
N ALA A 144 6.00 0.01 -16.97
CA ALA A 144 5.70 1.43 -16.89
C ALA A 144 6.96 2.26 -17.15
N ARG A 145 8.08 1.90 -16.52
CA ARG A 145 9.37 2.56 -16.73
C ARG A 145 9.75 2.56 -18.22
N GLU A 146 9.78 1.40 -18.86
CA GLU A 146 10.18 1.25 -20.26
C GLU A 146 9.29 2.03 -21.24
N LEU A 147 7.98 2.12 -20.97
CA LEU A 147 7.05 2.90 -21.80
C LEU A 147 7.32 4.41 -21.78
N GLY A 148 7.91 4.92 -20.69
CA GLY A 148 8.24 6.35 -20.56
C GLY A 148 9.66 6.74 -20.99
N LEU A 149 10.52 5.78 -21.34
CA LEU A 149 11.87 6.07 -21.82
C LEU A 149 11.84 6.56 -23.27
N ARG A 150 12.33 7.78 -23.50
CA ARG A 150 12.53 8.33 -24.85
C ARG A 150 13.79 7.74 -25.49
N GLY A 151 13.62 7.04 -26.61
CA GLY A 151 14.66 6.91 -27.64
C GLY A 151 15.94 6.15 -27.29
N ASN A 152 15.96 5.23 -26.32
CA ASN A 152 17.17 4.43 -26.05
C ASN A 152 16.91 2.95 -25.73
N SER A 153 15.69 2.47 -25.91
CA SER A 153 15.40 1.04 -25.74
C SER A 153 15.61 0.29 -27.06
N ASN A 154 16.29 -0.86 -27.00
CA ASN A 154 16.38 -1.85 -28.09
C ASN A 154 15.01 -2.49 -28.43
N LEU A 155 13.91 -1.78 -28.15
CA LEU A 155 12.51 -2.24 -28.13
C LEU A 155 11.62 -1.48 -29.14
N GLY A 156 12.23 -0.67 -30.01
CA GLY A 156 11.56 -0.03 -31.16
C GLY A 156 11.01 1.37 -30.87
N SER A 157 10.75 2.12 -31.95
CA SER A 157 10.26 3.51 -31.98
C SER A 157 8.78 3.66 -31.63
N GLY A 158 8.30 2.93 -30.62
CA GLY A 158 6.91 3.00 -30.16
C GLY A 158 6.58 4.29 -29.41
N GLU A 159 5.29 4.59 -29.28
CA GLU A 159 4.80 5.73 -28.50
C GLU A 159 5.44 5.73 -27.10
N VAL A 160 5.99 6.88 -26.73
CA VAL A 160 6.49 7.16 -25.38
C VAL A 160 5.35 7.80 -24.61
N GLY A 161 5.01 7.23 -23.47
CA GLY A 161 3.92 7.79 -22.67
C GLY A 161 3.82 7.14 -21.30
N THR A 162 2.75 7.52 -20.60
CA THR A 162 2.46 7.07 -19.24
C THR A 162 1.24 6.18 -19.25
N LEU A 163 1.28 5.14 -18.43
CA LEU A 163 0.10 4.34 -18.13
C LEU A 163 -0.88 5.16 -17.27
N SER A 164 -2.12 4.70 -17.14
CA SER A 164 -3.09 5.32 -16.22
C SER A 164 -2.65 5.15 -14.75
N GLY A 165 -1.97 4.05 -14.44
CA GLY A 165 -1.36 3.80 -13.15
C GLY A 165 -0.78 2.39 -13.02
N VAL A 166 0.03 2.19 -11.99
CA VAL A 166 0.52 0.88 -11.56
C VAL A 166 0.17 0.66 -10.09
N ILE A 167 -0.47 -0.48 -9.79
CA ILE A 167 -0.65 -0.98 -8.43
C ILE A 167 0.31 -2.16 -8.25
N SER A 168 1.33 -2.00 -7.40
CA SER A 168 2.28 -3.06 -7.09
C SER A 168 2.10 -3.52 -5.65
N ILE A 169 1.63 -4.75 -5.49
CA ILE A 169 1.38 -5.36 -4.18
C ILE A 169 2.57 -6.25 -3.81
N GLY A 170 3.20 -5.99 -2.67
CA GLY A 170 4.26 -6.82 -2.12
C GLY A 170 5.62 -6.67 -2.79
N ALA A 171 5.77 -5.77 -3.77
CA ALA A 171 7.04 -5.54 -4.43
C ALA A 171 7.30 -4.08 -4.83
N PRO A 172 8.54 -3.59 -4.67
CA PRO A 172 8.99 -2.28 -5.15
C PRO A 172 9.50 -2.35 -6.59
N TYR A 173 10.04 -1.25 -7.12
CA TYR A 173 10.82 -1.28 -8.36
C TYR A 173 12.03 -2.23 -8.22
N PRO A 174 12.30 -3.10 -9.21
CA PRO A 174 13.39 -4.07 -9.12
C PRO A 174 14.77 -3.39 -9.02
N LEU A 175 15.67 -4.00 -8.27
CA LEU A 175 17.09 -3.65 -8.18
C LEU A 175 17.78 -3.80 -9.53
N SER A 176 17.40 -4.82 -10.31
CA SER A 176 17.90 -5.07 -11.66
C SER A 176 17.45 -4.01 -12.69
N GLY A 177 16.46 -3.18 -12.36
CA GLY A 177 15.91 -2.17 -13.26
C GLY A 177 16.77 -0.90 -13.40
N SER A 178 16.74 -0.31 -14.59
CA SER A 178 17.45 0.95 -14.87
C SER A 178 16.80 2.15 -14.17
N ARG A 179 17.64 2.90 -13.45
CA ARG A 179 17.26 4.13 -12.73
C ARG A 179 17.77 5.41 -13.42
N VAL A 180 18.38 5.27 -14.59
CA VAL A 180 18.98 6.40 -15.34
C VAL A 180 17.94 7.05 -16.24
N GLY A 181 17.97 8.39 -16.31
CA GLY A 181 17.06 9.20 -17.12
C GLY A 181 15.91 9.81 -16.31
N ASP A 182 15.09 10.63 -16.97
CA ASP A 182 13.98 11.35 -16.35
C ASP A 182 12.99 10.42 -15.65
N LYS A 183 12.33 10.89 -14.59
CA LYS A 183 11.30 10.11 -13.90
C LYS A 183 10.09 9.88 -14.79
N ASN A 184 9.52 8.69 -14.69
CA ASN A 184 8.26 8.37 -15.34
C ASN A 184 7.08 8.98 -14.54
N ARG A 185 6.11 9.56 -15.25
CA ARG A 185 4.94 10.24 -14.67
C ARG A 185 3.72 9.33 -14.45
N THR A 186 3.83 8.03 -14.73
CA THR A 186 2.81 7.05 -14.38
C THR A 186 2.61 7.04 -12.86
N PRO A 187 1.40 7.25 -12.33
CA PRO A 187 1.12 7.13 -10.90
C PRO A 187 1.35 5.71 -10.41
N VAL A 188 2.02 5.56 -9.27
CA VAL A 188 2.33 4.27 -8.66
C VAL A 188 1.74 4.20 -7.25
N LEU A 189 0.97 3.14 -6.98
CA LEU A 189 0.56 2.75 -5.63
C LEU A 189 1.33 1.48 -5.21
N LEU A 190 2.19 1.61 -4.21
CA LEU A 190 2.83 0.50 -3.53
C LEU A 190 1.95 0.06 -2.35
N VAL A 191 1.68 -1.25 -2.29
CA VAL A 191 0.90 -1.86 -1.20
C VAL A 191 1.75 -2.96 -0.58
N ALA A 192 1.88 -2.98 0.74
CA ALA A 192 2.67 -4.00 1.42
C ALA A 192 2.02 -4.49 2.72
N GLY A 193 2.44 -5.69 3.13
CA GLY A 193 2.22 -6.18 4.49
C GLY A 193 2.95 -5.29 5.51
N ARG A 194 2.47 -5.32 6.76
CA ARG A 194 2.95 -4.45 7.84
C ARG A 194 4.47 -4.49 8.04
N ASP A 195 5.01 -5.69 8.02
CA ASP A 195 6.43 -5.99 8.26
C ASP A 195 7.10 -6.49 6.98
N SER A 196 6.70 -5.95 5.82
CA SER A 196 7.25 -6.36 4.54
C SER A 196 8.74 -6.02 4.44
N VAL A 197 9.58 -7.05 4.36
CA VAL A 197 11.00 -6.90 4.06
C VAL A 197 11.28 -6.53 2.60
N ALA A 198 10.34 -6.87 1.69
CA ALA A 198 10.47 -6.59 0.27
C ALA A 198 10.21 -5.12 -0.08
N VAL A 199 9.21 -4.49 0.56
CA VAL A 199 8.86 -3.07 0.36
C VAL A 199 9.37 -2.23 1.53
N SER A 200 10.69 -2.27 1.74
CA SER A 200 11.39 -1.42 2.71
C SER A 200 11.44 0.05 2.26
N ASP A 201 11.79 0.98 3.15
CA ASP A 201 11.89 2.40 2.79
C ASP A 201 12.96 2.69 1.75
N GLU A 202 14.07 1.94 1.80
CA GLU A 202 15.08 2.00 0.75
C GLU A 202 14.51 1.55 -0.60
N ALA A 203 13.63 0.55 -0.59
CA ALA A 203 12.95 0.10 -1.80
C ALA A 203 11.88 1.08 -2.30
N VAL A 204 11.15 1.74 -1.40
CA VAL A 204 10.22 2.84 -1.73
C VAL A 204 11.00 4.02 -2.30
N ARG A 205 12.12 4.41 -1.68
CA ARG A 205 13.01 5.48 -2.16
C ARG A 205 13.56 5.16 -3.54
N ARG A 206 14.01 3.92 -3.76
CA ARG A 206 14.41 3.43 -5.09
C ARG A 206 13.29 3.58 -6.12
N THR A 207 12.06 3.21 -5.76
CA THR A 207 10.89 3.40 -6.65
C THR A 207 10.66 4.88 -6.97
N LYS A 208 10.77 5.77 -5.96
CA LYS A 208 10.69 7.23 -6.12
C LYS A 208 11.84 7.86 -6.93
N GLN A 209 12.96 7.16 -7.11
CA GLN A 209 14.00 7.60 -8.06
C GLN A 209 13.56 7.42 -9.51
N VAL A 210 12.64 6.48 -9.77
CA VAL A 210 12.19 6.11 -11.12
C VAL A 210 10.86 6.76 -11.49
N PHE A 211 9.97 6.96 -10.52
CA PHE A 211 8.62 7.50 -10.74
C PHE A 211 8.42 8.82 -9.99
N GLU A 212 7.72 9.76 -10.62
CA GLU A 212 7.41 11.08 -10.04
C GLU A 212 6.35 10.97 -8.94
N PHE A 213 5.31 10.16 -9.16
CA PHE A 213 4.18 10.01 -8.25
C PHE A 213 4.17 8.58 -7.68
N VAL A 214 4.64 8.42 -6.44
CA VAL A 214 4.64 7.14 -5.73
C VAL A 214 3.98 7.30 -4.37
N GLU A 215 2.82 6.67 -4.23
CA GLU A 215 2.14 6.50 -2.95
C GLU A 215 2.48 5.14 -2.36
N ASN A 216 2.60 5.10 -1.04
CA ASN A 216 2.64 3.88 -0.25
C ASN A 216 1.46 3.97 0.71
N MET A 217 0.65 2.90 0.85
CA MET A 217 -0.48 2.94 1.79
C MET A 217 0.03 3.14 3.22
N ALA A 218 -0.13 4.39 3.69
CA ALA A 218 0.33 4.94 4.95
C ALA A 218 -0.61 4.54 6.11
N TYR A 219 -0.13 4.62 7.35
CA TYR A 219 -0.89 4.42 8.58
C TYR A 219 -1.43 5.75 9.09
N ASN A 220 -2.56 5.74 9.78
CA ASN A 220 -2.97 6.85 10.63
C ASN A 220 -2.38 6.65 12.02
N LEU A 221 -1.86 7.72 12.61
CA LEU A 221 -1.65 7.82 14.05
C LEU A 221 -2.77 8.67 14.64
N SER A 222 -3.43 8.15 15.67
CA SER A 222 -4.54 8.79 16.37
C SER A 222 -4.34 8.71 17.88
N ILE A 223 -4.97 9.61 18.63
CA ILE A 223 -5.19 9.40 20.07
C ILE A 223 -6.60 8.86 20.25
N GLU A 224 -6.70 7.65 20.78
CA GLU A 224 -7.93 6.96 21.13
C GLU A 224 -8.34 7.30 22.57
N VAL A 225 -9.63 7.55 22.76
CA VAL A 225 -10.20 7.99 24.03
C VAL A 225 -11.17 6.92 24.55
N PHE A 226 -10.94 6.48 25.78
CA PHE A 226 -11.71 5.45 26.46
C PHE A 226 -12.49 6.03 27.64
N GLY A 227 -13.77 5.70 27.69
CA GLY A 227 -14.69 6.20 28.71
C GLY A 227 -15.06 7.68 28.54
N PRO A 228 -16.19 8.11 29.12
CA PRO A 228 -16.73 9.45 28.89
C PRO A 228 -15.92 10.57 29.57
N GLY A 229 -15.22 10.27 30.67
CA GLY A 229 -14.40 11.26 31.38
C GLY A 229 -15.21 12.38 32.05
N ASP A 230 -16.49 12.16 32.33
CA ASP A 230 -17.42 13.17 32.87
C ASP A 230 -17.16 13.57 34.32
N SER A 231 -16.25 12.88 35.02
CA SER A 231 -15.91 13.15 36.40
C SER A 231 -14.48 13.68 36.53
N PRO A 232 -14.24 14.75 37.31
CA PRO A 232 -12.90 15.27 37.56
C PRO A 232 -11.91 14.25 38.15
N THR A 233 -12.44 13.24 38.86
CA THR A 233 -11.66 12.16 39.48
C THR A 233 -11.54 10.92 38.59
N HIS A 234 -12.43 10.78 37.59
CA HIS A 234 -12.44 9.67 36.63
C HIS A 234 -12.42 10.23 35.22
N ARG A 235 -11.23 10.73 34.84
CA ARG A 235 -10.95 11.23 33.49
C ARG A 235 -11.00 10.07 32.48
N SER A 236 -11.22 10.39 31.21
CA SER A 236 -11.09 9.41 30.13
C SER A 236 -9.66 8.89 30.07
N HIS A 237 -9.50 7.61 29.74
CA HIS A 237 -8.20 7.03 29.47
C HIS A 237 -7.79 7.30 28.03
N TRP A 238 -6.51 7.55 27.76
CA TRP A 238 -5.98 7.83 26.42
C TRP A 238 -4.91 6.80 26.03
N GLY A 239 -4.85 6.50 24.74
CA GLY A 239 -3.80 5.70 24.12
C GLY A 239 -3.54 6.12 22.68
N PHE A 240 -2.38 5.78 22.13
CA PHE A 240 -2.10 5.97 20.72
C PHE A 240 -2.62 4.79 19.92
N MET A 241 -3.41 5.05 18.89
CA MET A 241 -3.89 4.06 17.93
C MET A 241 -3.18 4.25 16.59
N ILE A 242 -2.50 3.21 16.11
CA ILE A 242 -1.94 3.17 14.77
C ILE A 242 -2.73 2.16 13.93
N ASN A 243 -3.44 2.63 12.91
CA ASN A 243 -4.28 1.79 12.05
C ASN A 243 -4.12 2.14 10.57
N LYS A 244 -4.51 1.24 9.68
CA LYS A 244 -4.58 1.57 8.25
C LYS A 244 -5.79 2.49 8.00
N PRO A 245 -5.69 3.51 7.13
CA PRO A 245 -6.82 4.32 6.71
C PRO A 245 -8.00 3.46 6.25
N GLY A 246 -9.19 3.76 6.78
CA GLY A 246 -10.42 3.01 6.49
C GLY A 246 -10.55 1.66 7.21
N ASN A 247 -9.51 1.16 7.88
CA ASN A 247 -9.60 -0.01 8.75
C ASN A 247 -9.95 0.43 10.18
N LEU A 248 -11.21 0.23 10.58
CA LEU A 248 -11.71 0.43 11.95
C LEU A 248 -11.87 -0.91 12.70
N GLU A 249 -11.39 -2.01 12.13
CA GLU A 249 -11.48 -3.32 12.75
C GLU A 249 -10.26 -3.60 13.60
N PHE A 250 -9.05 -3.36 13.08
CA PHE A 250 -7.80 -3.70 13.76
C PHE A 250 -6.74 -2.60 13.69
N GLY A 251 -5.98 -2.45 14.79
CA GLY A 251 -4.87 -1.52 14.90
C GLY A 251 -3.87 -1.90 15.99
N ASP A 252 -2.85 -1.08 16.16
CA ASP A 252 -1.87 -1.19 17.24
C ASP A 252 -2.15 -0.11 18.28
N LEU A 253 -2.52 -0.52 19.50
CA LEU A 253 -2.82 0.35 20.61
C LEU A 253 -1.62 0.42 21.56
N LEU A 254 -1.05 1.61 21.74
CA LEU A 254 0.07 1.87 22.63
C LEU A 254 -0.41 2.76 23.77
N GLN A 255 -0.36 2.25 24.99
CA GLN A 255 -0.95 2.91 26.15
C GLN A 255 -0.25 2.48 27.43
N VAL A 256 -0.57 3.17 28.53
CA VAL A 256 -0.18 2.78 29.88
C VAL A 256 -1.40 2.37 30.70
N GLU A 257 -1.32 1.27 31.43
CA GLU A 257 -2.39 0.79 32.32
C GLU A 257 -1.92 0.85 33.78
N VAL A 258 -2.88 0.97 34.71
CA VAL A 258 -2.59 0.98 36.15
C VAL A 258 -2.11 -0.42 36.56
N ILE A 259 -0.92 -0.50 37.13
CA ILE A 259 -0.32 -1.75 37.66
C ILE A 259 -0.37 -1.84 39.19
N ASP A 260 -0.49 -0.69 39.87
CA ASP A 260 -0.68 -0.60 41.32
C ASP A 260 -1.58 0.61 41.61
N ALA A 261 -2.81 0.37 42.05
CA ALA A 261 -3.80 1.42 42.27
C ALA A 261 -3.53 2.22 43.56
N ASP A 262 -2.92 1.60 44.58
CA ASP A 262 -2.62 2.26 45.86
C ASP A 262 -1.49 3.26 45.70
N ARG A 263 -0.48 2.92 44.88
CA ARG A 263 0.65 3.80 44.54
C ARG A 263 0.41 4.65 43.29
N LEU A 264 -0.68 4.39 42.59
CA LEU A 264 -1.02 4.98 41.29
C LEU A 264 0.13 4.82 40.28
N TRP A 265 0.69 3.61 40.19
CA TRP A 265 1.74 3.27 39.24
C TRP A 265 1.15 2.74 37.95
N TYR A 266 1.80 3.13 36.86
CA TYR A 266 1.45 2.71 35.51
C TYR A 266 2.55 1.84 34.89
N GLY A 267 2.16 1.01 33.95
CA GLY A 267 3.05 0.22 33.11
C GLY A 267 2.68 0.35 31.64
N PHE A 268 3.69 0.37 30.77
CA PHE A 268 3.48 0.34 29.32
C PHE A 268 2.85 -1.01 28.93
N ALA A 269 1.72 -0.96 28.24
CA ALA A 269 0.87 -2.12 27.94
C ALA A 269 0.42 -2.08 26.47
N PRO A 270 1.34 -2.32 25.50
CA PRO A 270 1.01 -2.28 24.09
C PRO A 270 0.18 -3.50 23.68
N ARG A 271 -0.79 -3.28 22.78
CA ARG A 271 -1.58 -4.33 22.13
C ARG A 271 -1.48 -4.19 20.62
N TYR A 272 -0.82 -5.13 19.98
CA TYR A 272 -0.68 -5.16 18.52
C TYR A 272 -1.79 -5.96 17.86
N ALA A 273 -2.25 -5.50 16.69
CA ALA A 273 -3.33 -6.13 15.93
C ALA A 273 -4.60 -6.39 16.77
N THR A 274 -4.92 -5.44 17.66
CA THR A 274 -6.10 -5.51 18.53
C THR A 274 -7.30 -4.88 17.86
N LYS A 275 -8.50 -5.21 18.36
CA LYS A 275 -9.74 -4.57 17.87
C LYS A 275 -9.74 -3.09 18.25
N ILE A 276 -10.02 -2.22 17.29
CA ILE A 276 -10.12 -0.77 17.54
C ILE A 276 -11.39 -0.50 18.36
N ILE A 277 -12.52 -1.03 17.92
CA ILE A 277 -13.79 -0.88 18.65
C ILE A 277 -13.83 -1.92 19.79
N ASP A 278 -13.27 -1.54 20.94
CA ASP A 278 -13.47 -2.22 22.22
C ASP A 278 -14.62 -1.54 23.01
N LYS A 279 -15.22 -2.25 23.98
CA LYS A 279 -16.42 -1.82 24.74
C LYS A 279 -16.26 -0.46 25.44
N ALA A 280 -15.03 -0.04 25.73
CA ALA A 280 -14.76 1.20 26.43
C ALA A 280 -14.33 2.36 25.50
N ALA A 281 -14.03 2.10 24.22
CA ALA A 281 -13.58 3.11 23.29
C ALA A 281 -14.74 4.02 22.87
N VAL A 282 -14.58 5.34 23.04
CA VAL A 282 -15.58 6.36 22.66
C VAL A 282 -15.34 6.88 21.25
N GLY A 283 -14.07 6.91 20.85
CA GLY A 283 -13.64 7.37 19.54
C GLY A 283 -12.15 7.68 19.54
N MET A 284 -11.65 8.10 18.38
CA MET A 284 -10.26 8.48 18.20
C MET A 284 -10.12 9.75 17.35
N CYS A 285 -9.08 10.51 17.63
CA CYS A 285 -8.74 11.74 16.94
C CYS A 285 -7.45 11.55 16.14
N LYS A 286 -7.54 11.60 14.81
CA LYS A 286 -6.37 11.48 13.94
C LYS A 286 -5.42 12.66 14.14
N ILE A 287 -4.14 12.37 14.35
CA ILE A 287 -3.09 13.38 14.55
C ILE A 287 -2.04 13.39 13.44
N ALA A 288 -1.76 12.26 12.76
CA ALA A 288 -0.81 12.21 11.65
C ALA A 288 -1.10 11.09 10.65
N ASP A 289 -0.53 11.22 9.46
CA ASP A 289 -0.30 10.14 8.50
C ASP A 289 1.16 9.70 8.61
N LEU A 290 1.40 8.39 8.70
CA LEU A 290 2.73 7.80 8.87
C LEU A 290 3.05 6.86 7.72
N THR A 291 4.27 6.92 7.19
CA THR A 291 4.83 5.82 6.41
C THR A 291 5.05 4.57 7.28
N SER A 292 5.43 3.44 6.67
CA SER A 292 5.82 2.24 7.42
C SER A 292 6.99 2.50 8.38
N GLN A 293 8.01 3.26 7.95
CA GLN A 293 9.13 3.66 8.81
C GLN A 293 8.67 4.56 9.95
N GLN A 294 7.90 5.60 9.64
CA GLN A 294 7.41 6.53 10.64
C GLN A 294 6.51 5.83 11.66
N ARG A 295 5.77 4.78 11.27
CA ARG A 295 5.07 3.91 12.23
C ARG A 295 6.04 3.22 13.18
N HIS A 296 7.10 2.60 12.66
CA HIS A 296 8.10 1.92 13.48
C HIS A 296 8.82 2.89 14.43
N ASP A 297 9.19 4.06 13.94
CA ASP A 297 9.86 5.09 14.71
C ASP A 297 8.91 5.69 15.77
N ALA A 298 7.64 5.93 15.45
CA ALA A 298 6.64 6.37 16.41
C ALA A 298 6.44 5.35 17.54
N ILE A 299 6.36 4.05 17.23
CA ILE A 299 6.27 2.99 18.26
C ILE A 299 7.48 3.06 19.19
N LYS A 300 8.70 3.18 18.66
CA LYS A 300 9.93 3.27 19.46
C LYS A 300 9.99 4.52 20.32
N VAL A 301 9.52 5.66 19.81
CA VAL A 301 9.48 6.92 20.55
C VAL A 301 8.48 6.78 21.72
N ILE A 302 7.27 6.27 21.45
CA ILE A 302 6.23 6.07 22.46
C ILE A 302 6.68 5.05 23.53
N GLU A 303 7.32 3.95 23.14
CA GLU A 303 7.80 2.90 24.06
C GLU A 303 8.91 3.40 25.00
N LYS A 304 9.70 4.39 24.58
CA LYS A 304 10.76 4.98 25.41
C LYS A 304 10.22 5.92 26.50
N GLU A 305 9.00 6.42 26.37
CA GLU A 305 8.42 7.34 27.35
C GLU A 305 8.13 6.60 28.67
N PRO A 306 8.77 6.97 29.79
CA PRO A 306 8.61 6.27 31.06
C PRO A 306 7.17 6.34 31.58
N ALA A 307 6.59 5.17 31.87
CA ALA A 307 5.29 5.11 32.51
C ALA A 307 5.31 5.77 33.90
N PRO A 308 4.30 6.59 34.27
CA PRO A 308 4.27 7.29 35.56
C PRO A 308 4.34 6.36 36.77
N ARG A 309 5.18 6.71 37.75
CA ARG A 309 5.37 5.99 39.03
C ARG A 309 5.47 6.92 40.25
N ASP A 310 5.06 8.17 40.10
CA ASP A 310 5.27 9.25 41.07
C ASP A 310 4.00 9.65 41.84
N SER A 311 2.92 8.86 41.74
CA SER A 311 1.59 9.12 42.30
C SER A 311 0.86 10.37 41.78
N ILE A 312 1.47 11.11 40.85
CA ILE A 312 0.93 12.35 40.29
C ILE A 312 0.54 12.13 38.82
N GLY A 313 1.47 11.62 38.01
CA GLY A 313 1.28 11.42 36.58
C GLY A 313 0.24 10.36 36.27
N ARG A 314 -0.65 10.66 35.30
CA ARG A 314 -1.72 9.77 34.83
C ARG A 314 -1.49 9.40 33.37
N CYS A 315 -2.37 8.55 32.82
CA CYS A 315 -2.28 8.13 31.42
C CYS A 315 -2.31 9.30 30.42
N GLN A 316 -3.13 10.33 30.65
CA GLN A 316 -3.21 11.50 29.78
C GLN A 316 -1.91 12.32 29.79
N ASP A 317 -1.25 12.41 30.95
CA ASP A 317 0.04 13.10 31.09
C ASP A 317 1.14 12.32 30.33
N TRP A 318 1.18 11.00 30.48
CA TRP A 318 2.08 10.15 29.69
C TRP A 318 1.84 10.26 28.19
N THR A 319 0.58 10.29 27.74
CA THR A 319 0.26 10.49 26.32
C THR A 319 0.75 11.86 25.85
N PHE A 320 0.63 12.91 26.66
CA PHE A 320 1.13 14.24 26.34
C PHE A 320 2.67 14.27 26.25
N ASP A 321 3.38 13.65 27.19
CA ASP A 321 4.85 13.61 27.21
C ASP A 321 5.39 12.81 26.00
N ALA A 322 4.80 11.65 25.70
CA ALA A 322 5.13 10.90 24.49
C ALA A 322 4.84 11.71 23.20
N LEU A 323 3.78 12.52 23.20
CA LEU A 323 3.42 13.37 22.06
C LEU A 323 4.42 14.51 21.85
N LEU A 324 4.99 15.09 22.92
CA LEU A 324 6.10 16.03 22.80
C LEU A 324 7.30 15.38 22.10
N SER A 325 7.66 14.16 22.51
CA SER A 325 8.74 13.39 21.88
C SER A 325 8.45 13.10 20.40
N LEU A 326 7.22 12.72 20.06
CA LEU A 326 6.80 12.53 18.66
C LEU A 326 6.89 13.81 17.82
N GLU A 327 6.57 14.97 18.40
CA GLU A 327 6.64 16.26 17.70
C GLU A 327 8.09 16.70 17.47
N ILE A 328 8.98 16.47 18.45
CA ILE A 328 10.42 16.72 18.33
C ILE A 328 11.05 15.88 17.21
N GLU A 329 10.61 14.62 17.06
CA GLU A 329 11.08 13.69 16.02
C GLU A 329 10.35 13.90 14.67
N GLU A 330 9.56 14.97 14.52
CA GLU A 330 8.80 15.31 13.31
C GLU A 330 7.84 14.20 12.83
N LEU A 331 7.36 13.36 13.75
CA LEU A 331 6.41 12.27 13.48
C LEU A 331 4.95 12.72 13.56
N VAL A 332 4.70 13.90 14.14
CA VAL A 332 3.40 14.59 14.14
C VAL A 332 3.58 16.05 13.73
N PRO A 333 2.54 16.73 13.21
CA PRO A 333 2.64 18.13 12.83
C PRO A 333 3.01 19.05 14.01
N PRO A 334 3.72 20.16 13.77
CA PRO A 334 3.95 21.18 14.79
C PRO A 334 2.65 21.73 15.39
N GLY A 335 2.64 21.99 16.70
CA GLY A 335 1.49 22.45 17.48
C GLY A 335 0.56 21.33 17.94
N THR A 336 0.86 20.06 17.64
CA THR A 336 0.01 18.93 18.05
C THR A 336 0.04 18.75 19.57
N SER A 337 1.21 18.81 20.20
CA SER A 337 1.35 18.75 21.66
C SER A 337 0.65 19.92 22.37
N GLU A 338 0.77 21.15 21.85
CA GLU A 338 0.10 22.33 22.40
C GLU A 338 -1.43 22.16 22.42
N PHE A 339 -2.00 21.67 21.31
CA PHE A 339 -3.42 21.35 21.23
C PHE A 339 -3.84 20.33 22.30
N TRP A 340 -3.10 19.21 22.41
CA TRP A 340 -3.44 18.12 23.34
C TRP A 340 -3.20 18.47 24.81
N LYS A 341 -2.25 19.36 25.10
CA LYS A 341 -2.09 19.95 26.45
C LYS A 341 -3.38 20.60 26.92
N GLY A 342 -4.07 21.32 26.02
CA GLY A 342 -5.35 21.96 26.30
C GLY A 342 -6.51 20.98 26.49
N MET A 343 -6.35 19.71 26.12
CA MET A 343 -7.36 18.66 26.22
C MET A 343 -7.27 17.85 27.53
N ILE A 344 -6.16 17.96 28.28
CA ILE A 344 -5.96 17.21 29.52
C ILE A 344 -7.10 17.50 30.50
N GLY A 345 -7.70 16.44 31.03
CA GLY A 345 -8.82 16.51 31.97
C GLY A 345 -10.18 16.82 31.36
N ARG A 346 -10.29 17.09 30.06
CA ARG A 346 -11.58 17.31 29.40
C ARG A 346 -12.33 15.99 29.18
N PRO A 347 -13.67 16.01 29.25
CA PRO A 347 -14.47 14.83 28.93
C PRO A 347 -14.38 14.50 27.43
N ALA A 348 -14.63 13.24 27.08
CA ALA A 348 -14.50 12.74 25.71
C ALA A 348 -15.35 13.55 24.70
N ARG A 349 -16.53 14.03 25.10
CA ARG A 349 -17.38 14.88 24.26
C ARG A 349 -16.72 16.20 23.86
N GLU A 350 -15.92 16.79 24.74
CA GLU A 350 -15.23 18.06 24.49
C GLU A 350 -13.98 17.82 23.63
N VAL A 351 -13.27 16.71 23.87
CA VAL A 351 -12.17 16.28 23.00
C VAL A 351 -12.68 16.02 21.58
N ALA A 352 -13.80 15.32 21.44
CA ALA A 352 -14.44 15.07 20.14
C ALA A 352 -14.82 16.37 19.42
N ALA A 353 -15.47 17.30 20.14
CA ALA A 353 -15.84 18.60 19.60
C ALA A 353 -14.61 19.42 19.15
N ALA A 354 -13.52 19.40 19.92
CA ALA A 354 -12.29 20.10 19.59
C ALA A 354 -11.54 19.47 18.40
N CYS A 355 -11.59 18.14 18.27
CA CYS A 355 -11.01 17.41 17.14
C CYS A 355 -11.77 17.62 15.82
N GLY A 356 -13.06 17.94 15.89
CA GLY A 356 -13.89 18.27 14.72
C GLY A 356 -13.86 17.14 13.67
N THR A 357 -13.49 17.47 12.43
CA THR A 357 -13.42 16.50 11.33
C THR A 357 -12.34 15.43 11.48
N LYS A 358 -11.41 15.59 12.44
CA LYS A 358 -10.38 14.58 12.76
C LYS A 358 -10.91 13.49 13.69
N TRP A 359 -12.11 13.66 14.26
CA TRP A 359 -12.73 12.70 15.17
C TRP A 359 -13.45 11.58 14.42
N THR A 360 -13.23 10.33 14.86
CA THR A 360 -14.00 9.16 14.46
C THR A 360 -14.68 8.59 15.72
N ALA A 361 -16.01 8.56 15.73
CA ALA A 361 -16.79 8.00 16.84
C ALA A 361 -16.97 6.49 16.71
N PHE A 362 -17.15 5.79 17.83
CA PHE A 362 -17.39 4.34 17.89
C PHE A 362 -18.74 3.97 18.51
#